data_AF-A0A0D0BZ97-F1
#
_entry.id   AF-A0A0D0BZ97-F1
#
_cell.length_a   1.000
_cell.length_b   1.000
_cell.length_c   1.000
_cell.angle_alpha   90.00
_cell.angle_beta   90.00
_cell.angle_gamma   90.00
#
_symmetry.space_group_name_H-M   'P 1'
#
loop_
_entity.id
_entity.type
_entity.pdbx_description
1 polymer ?
#
loop_
_entity_poly.entity_id
_entity_poly.type
_entity_poly.pdbx_seq_one_letter_code
_entity_poly.pdbx_strand_id
1 'polypeptide(L)'
;MIDQLIVDAHARGIKLLIGMYDQNSLQAGDIYGSTYGVDGFYTDPDAINAFNQRITHMLNIHKNSLLGDQPWSELGGYIFGYEAQNEPMIFDQSFYLDHLSWICNSALQIRNNVGDRDQLIFTGGGSAAASIQVNGPGWDTISSALETTAAISYAAFDFTSSLAL
;
A
#
# COMPACT_ATOMS: atom_id res chain seq x y z
N MET A 1 12.21 -4.39 -14.89
CA MET A 1 12.26 -5.65 -14.12
C MET A 1 10.95 -5.93 -13.36
N ILE A 2 10.15 -4.93 -12.96
CA ILE A 2 8.77 -5.18 -12.44
C ILE A 2 7.72 -5.19 -13.58
N ASP A 3 7.84 -4.32 -14.58
CA ASP A 3 6.92 -4.32 -15.74
C ASP A 3 6.80 -5.68 -16.45
N GLN A 4 7.92 -6.38 -16.64
CA GLN A 4 7.92 -7.73 -17.21
C GLN A 4 7.22 -8.73 -16.28
N LEU A 5 7.42 -8.63 -14.97
CA LEU A 5 6.74 -9.48 -14.00
C LEU A 5 5.22 -9.28 -14.03
N ILE A 6 4.75 -8.03 -14.19
CA ILE A 6 3.33 -7.71 -14.36
C ILE A 6 2.74 -8.41 -15.59
N VAL A 7 3.44 -8.33 -16.74
CA VAL A 7 3.02 -8.99 -17.99
C VAL A 7 3.03 -10.51 -17.85
N ASP A 8 4.08 -11.07 -17.26
CA ASP A 8 4.26 -12.50 -17.07
C ASP A 8 3.22 -13.09 -16.12
N ALA A 9 2.90 -12.39 -15.03
CA ALA A 9 1.86 -12.81 -14.09
C ALA A 9 0.49 -12.85 -14.79
N HIS A 10 0.15 -11.77 -15.51
CA HIS A 10 -1.11 -11.70 -16.24
C HIS A 10 -1.24 -12.79 -17.31
N ALA A 11 -0.16 -13.10 -18.05
CA ALA A 11 -0.14 -14.20 -19.02
C ALA A 11 -0.41 -15.58 -18.39
N ARG A 12 -0.32 -15.69 -17.06
CA ARG A 12 -0.62 -16.91 -16.27
C ARG A 12 -1.94 -16.81 -15.51
N GLY A 13 -2.74 -15.77 -15.74
CA GLY A 13 -3.99 -15.51 -15.02
C GLY A 13 -3.77 -15.08 -13.56
N ILE A 14 -2.62 -14.48 -13.25
CA ILE A 14 -2.26 -14.00 -11.92
C ILE A 14 -2.27 -12.48 -11.91
N LYS A 15 -2.96 -11.88 -10.92
CA LYS A 15 -2.86 -10.45 -10.61
C LYS A 15 -1.93 -10.22 -9.42
N LEU A 16 -1.19 -9.11 -9.43
CA LEU A 16 -0.21 -8.79 -8.38
C LEU A 16 -0.80 -7.89 -7.28
N LEU A 17 -0.48 -8.20 -6.02
CA LEU A 17 -0.54 -7.25 -4.92
C LEU A 17 0.87 -6.65 -4.74
N ILE A 18 0.98 -5.32 -4.78
CA ILE A 18 2.27 -4.63 -4.74
C ILE A 18 2.38 -3.76 -3.48
N GLY A 19 3.33 -4.08 -2.61
CA GLY A 19 3.73 -3.19 -1.52
C GLY A 19 4.55 -2.02 -2.01
N MET A 20 4.16 -0.80 -1.64
CA MET A 20 4.91 0.41 -1.98
C MET A 20 6.26 0.45 -1.28
N TYR A 21 6.34 -0.21 -0.11
CA TYR A 21 7.53 -0.22 0.71
C TYR A 21 7.55 -1.38 1.72
N ASP A 22 8.66 -1.56 2.42
CA ASP A 22 8.91 -2.68 3.33
C ASP A 22 9.61 -2.23 4.61
N GLN A 23 9.10 -2.66 5.77
CA GLN A 23 9.64 -2.29 7.07
C GLN A 23 11.03 -2.87 7.33
N ASN A 24 11.34 -4.04 6.79
CA ASN A 24 12.65 -4.65 6.96
C ASN A 24 13.73 -3.85 6.21
N SER A 25 13.39 -3.32 5.03
CA SER A 25 14.24 -2.41 4.26
C SER A 25 14.52 -1.10 5.01
N LEU A 26 13.48 -0.52 5.63
CA LEU A 26 13.63 0.66 6.49
C LEU A 26 14.59 0.39 7.65
N GLN A 27 14.39 -0.73 8.36
CA GLN A 27 15.24 -1.14 9.48
C GLN A 27 16.68 -1.47 9.08
N ALA A 28 16.88 -1.99 7.87
CA ALA A 28 18.20 -2.26 7.31
C ALA A 28 18.97 -0.98 6.94
N GLY A 29 18.37 0.20 7.11
CA GLY A 29 19.02 1.49 6.85
C GLY A 29 19.08 1.82 5.38
N ASP A 30 18.02 1.52 4.63
CA ASP A 30 17.88 2.01 3.25
C ASP A 30 17.83 3.55 3.17
N ILE A 31 17.47 4.09 2.01
CA ILE A 31 17.50 5.55 1.83
C ILE A 31 16.62 6.32 2.82
N TYR A 32 15.45 5.80 3.21
CA TYR A 32 14.63 6.46 4.21
C TYR A 32 15.19 6.26 5.61
N GLY A 33 15.61 5.03 5.94
CA GLY A 33 16.15 4.69 7.25
C GLY A 33 17.44 5.44 7.57
N SER A 34 18.32 5.60 6.57
CA SER A 34 19.60 6.32 6.72
C SER A 34 19.44 7.84 6.71
N THR A 35 18.44 8.38 6.01
CA THR A 35 18.23 9.84 5.90
C THR A 35 17.42 10.40 7.07
N TYR A 36 16.36 9.71 7.47
CA TYR A 36 15.38 10.21 8.45
C TYR A 36 15.36 9.39 9.75
N GLY A 37 15.97 8.20 9.77
CA GLY A 37 15.75 7.23 10.83
C GLY A 37 14.42 6.47 10.67
N VAL A 38 14.28 5.38 11.41
CA VAL A 38 13.10 4.50 11.34
C VAL A 38 11.84 5.24 11.79
N ASP A 39 11.86 5.85 12.98
CA ASP A 39 10.71 6.61 13.49
C ASP A 39 10.47 7.90 12.69
N GLY A 40 11.56 8.50 12.19
CA GLY A 40 11.49 9.70 11.35
C GLY A 40 10.80 9.45 10.02
N PHE A 41 10.90 8.25 9.44
CA PHE A 41 10.12 7.90 8.23
C PHE A 41 8.61 8.09 8.43
N TYR A 42 8.11 7.84 9.65
CA TYR A 42 6.69 7.93 9.99
C TYR A 42 6.26 9.32 10.46
N THR A 43 7.19 10.17 10.89
CA THR A 43 6.89 11.40 11.63
C THR A 43 7.45 12.67 11.00
N ASP A 44 8.55 12.55 10.25
CA ASP A 44 9.19 13.67 9.57
C ASP A 44 8.37 14.08 8.33
N PRO A 45 7.91 15.34 8.24
CA PRO A 45 7.15 15.82 7.09
C PRO A 45 7.87 15.67 5.75
N ASP A 46 9.20 15.78 5.72
CA ASP A 46 10.00 15.62 4.51
C ASP A 46 10.07 14.15 4.09
N ALA A 47 10.17 13.22 5.04
CA ALA A 47 10.12 11.78 4.77
C ALA A 47 8.75 11.37 4.20
N ILE A 48 7.67 11.86 4.82
CA ILE A 48 6.29 11.63 4.35
C ILE A 48 6.10 12.20 2.94
N ASN A 49 6.57 13.42 2.68
CA ASN A 49 6.49 14.04 1.36
C ASN A 49 7.30 13.26 0.32
N ALA A 50 8.52 12.83 0.65
CA ALA A 50 9.35 12.02 -0.24
C ALA A 50 8.70 10.67 -0.56
N PHE A 51 8.06 10.03 0.42
CA PHE A 51 7.32 8.80 0.20
C PHE A 51 6.07 9.01 -0.67
N ASN A 52 5.31 10.07 -0.43
CA ASN A 52 4.15 10.44 -1.25
C ASN A 52 4.54 10.72 -2.71
N GLN A 53 5.68 11.37 -2.94
CA GLN A 53 6.22 11.60 -4.29
C GLN A 53 6.63 10.29 -4.97
N ARG A 54 7.22 9.35 -4.22
CA ARG A 54 7.55 8.02 -4.73
C ARG A 54 6.29 7.25 -5.14
N ILE A 55 5.24 7.28 -4.33
CA ILE A 55 3.93 6.67 -4.66
C ILE A 55 3.39 7.24 -5.97
N THR A 56 3.34 8.58 -6.10
CA THR A 56 2.90 9.24 -7.33
C THR A 56 3.77 8.86 -8.53
N HIS A 57 5.09 8.78 -8.32
CA HIS A 57 6.01 8.39 -9.38
C HIS A 57 5.72 6.97 -9.87
N MET A 58 5.65 5.99 -8.97
CA MET A 58 5.40 4.59 -9.34
C MET A 58 4.05 4.39 -10.02
N LEU A 59 3.01 5.06 -9.53
CA LEU A 59 1.64 4.82 -10.00
C LEU A 59 1.30 5.56 -11.29
N ASN A 60 1.81 6.78 -11.48
CA ASN A 60 1.35 7.67 -12.56
C ASN A 60 2.45 8.20 -13.49
N ILE A 61 3.68 8.37 -13.00
CA ILE A 61 4.79 8.90 -13.81
C ILE A 61 5.51 7.76 -14.54
N HIS A 62 5.79 6.66 -13.83
CA HIS A 62 6.30 5.44 -14.44
C HIS A 62 5.23 4.87 -15.36
N LYS A 63 5.63 4.57 -16.60
CA LYS A 63 4.76 4.03 -17.64
C LYS A 63 5.30 2.66 -18.05
N ASN A 64 4.43 1.66 -18.06
CA ASN A 64 4.82 0.31 -18.48
C ASN A 64 4.89 0.26 -20.01
N SER A 65 6.12 0.37 -20.55
CA SER A 65 6.37 0.34 -22.00
C SER A 65 5.95 -0.97 -22.71
N LEU A 66 5.79 -2.07 -21.95
CA LEU A 66 5.31 -3.34 -22.50
C LEU A 66 3.78 -3.36 -22.68
N LEU A 67 3.08 -2.41 -22.09
CA LEU A 67 1.62 -2.28 -22.09
C LEU A 67 1.17 -0.94 -22.69
N GLY A 68 1.89 -0.47 -23.72
CA GLY A 68 1.54 0.76 -24.43
C GLY A 68 1.70 2.03 -23.59
N ASP A 69 2.71 2.06 -22.72
CA ASP A 69 3.00 3.17 -21.81
C ASP A 69 1.83 3.50 -20.85
N GLN A 70 1.02 2.51 -20.49
CA GLN A 70 0.00 2.67 -19.47
C GLN A 70 0.62 2.85 -18.07
N PRO A 71 0.11 3.79 -17.26
CA PRO A 71 0.50 3.89 -15.86
C PRO A 71 -0.03 2.70 -15.05
N TRP A 72 0.68 2.32 -13.99
CA TRP A 72 0.25 1.20 -13.16
C TRP A 72 -1.11 1.43 -12.47
N SER A 73 -1.49 2.70 -12.25
CA SER A 73 -2.79 3.13 -11.75
C SER A 73 -3.99 2.81 -12.64
N GLU A 74 -3.77 2.33 -13.87
CA GLU A 74 -4.79 1.95 -14.86
C GLU A 74 -4.71 0.46 -15.23
N LEU A 75 -3.90 -0.34 -14.53
CA LEU A 75 -3.64 -1.73 -14.87
C LEU A 75 -4.46 -2.73 -14.02
N GLY A 76 -5.75 -2.48 -13.77
CA GLY A 76 -6.60 -3.38 -12.95
C GLY A 76 -6.79 -4.80 -13.51
N GLY A 77 -6.54 -5.01 -14.81
CA GLY A 77 -6.42 -6.34 -15.39
C GLY A 77 -5.19 -7.12 -14.88
N TYR A 78 -4.11 -6.42 -14.51
CA TYR A 78 -2.80 -7.01 -14.18
C TYR A 78 -2.45 -6.94 -12.69
N ILE A 79 -2.93 -5.90 -12.01
CA ILE A 79 -2.60 -5.60 -10.62
C ILE A 79 -3.89 -5.68 -9.81
N PHE A 80 -3.91 -6.56 -8.82
CA PHE A 80 -5.03 -6.74 -7.90
C PHE A 80 -5.17 -5.56 -6.95
N GLY A 81 -4.04 -4.99 -6.53
CA GLY A 81 -4.03 -3.87 -5.63
C GLY A 81 -2.65 -3.52 -5.10
N TYR A 82 -2.67 -2.63 -4.12
CA TYR A 82 -1.49 -2.01 -3.54
C TYR A 82 -1.59 -1.98 -2.02
N GLU A 83 -0.45 -2.08 -1.33
CA GLU A 83 -0.39 -1.83 0.11
C GLU A 83 0.61 -0.73 0.46
N ALA A 84 0.30 0.04 1.51
CA ALA A 84 1.13 1.18 1.94
C ALA A 84 2.55 0.74 2.33
N GLN A 85 2.67 -0.32 3.13
CA GLN A 85 3.95 -0.88 3.52
C GLN A 85 3.77 -2.33 3.97
N ASN A 86 4.71 -3.21 3.68
CA ASN A 86 4.80 -4.49 4.38
C ASN A 86 5.19 -4.24 5.85
N GLU A 87 4.36 -4.70 6.79
CA GLU A 87 4.66 -4.70 8.24
C GLU A 87 4.95 -3.32 8.86
N PRO A 88 4.10 -2.29 8.64
CA PRO A 88 4.36 -0.96 9.18
C PRO A 88 4.48 -0.99 10.70
N MET A 89 5.61 -0.46 11.22
CA MET A 89 5.86 -0.31 12.66
C MET A 89 5.76 -1.63 13.48
N ILE A 90 5.96 -2.80 12.84
CA ILE A 90 5.83 -4.14 13.45
C ILE A 90 6.61 -4.31 14.77
N PHE A 91 7.75 -3.64 14.91
CA PHE A 91 8.67 -3.80 16.03
C PHE A 91 8.33 -2.93 17.25
N ASP A 92 7.37 -2.01 17.13
CA ASP A 92 6.90 -1.16 18.24
C ASP A 92 5.38 -0.94 18.14
N GLN A 93 4.64 -1.73 18.92
CA GLN A 93 3.18 -1.69 18.92
C GLN A 93 2.61 -0.38 19.51
N SER A 94 3.30 0.24 20.45
CA SER A 94 2.87 1.52 21.03
C SER A 94 3.01 2.62 19.98
N PHE A 95 4.17 2.65 19.30
CA PHE A 95 4.39 3.58 18.21
C PHE A 95 3.38 3.38 17.07
N TYR A 96 3.06 2.13 16.71
CA TYR A 96 2.01 1.82 15.73
C TYR A 96 0.66 2.45 16.10
N LEU A 97 0.20 2.27 17.33
CA LEU A 97 -1.09 2.79 17.80
C LEU A 97 -1.12 4.33 17.84
N ASP A 98 0.01 4.96 18.16
CA ASP A 98 0.12 6.43 18.18
C ASP A 98 0.17 7.05 16.76
N HIS A 99 0.51 6.25 15.74
CA HIS A 99 0.75 6.72 14.37
C HIS A 99 -0.16 6.05 13.31
N LEU A 100 -1.34 5.56 13.71
CA LEU A 100 -2.34 4.99 12.79
C LEU A 100 -2.72 5.92 11.64
N SER A 101 -2.68 7.24 11.88
CA SER A 101 -2.94 8.25 10.85
C SER A 101 -1.98 8.18 9.67
N TRP A 102 -0.72 7.76 9.88
CA TRP A 102 0.27 7.60 8.81
C TRP A 102 -0.16 6.51 7.81
N ILE A 103 -0.68 5.39 8.30
CA ILE A 103 -1.17 4.27 7.48
C ILE A 103 -2.37 4.72 6.65
N CYS A 104 -3.33 5.40 7.29
CA CYS A 104 -4.51 5.95 6.61
C CYS A 104 -4.12 6.95 5.51
N ASN A 105 -3.23 7.89 5.83
CA ASN A 105 -2.79 8.92 4.89
C ASN A 105 -2.02 8.32 3.70
N SER A 106 -1.18 7.31 3.95
CA SER A 106 -0.45 6.61 2.88
C SER A 106 -1.40 5.82 1.98
N ALA A 107 -2.38 5.11 2.54
CA ALA A 107 -3.42 4.45 1.76
C ALA A 107 -4.26 5.44 0.95
N LEU A 108 -4.59 6.61 1.52
CA LEU A 108 -5.31 7.67 0.82
C LEU A 108 -4.48 8.23 -0.35
N GLN A 109 -3.17 8.43 -0.15
CA GLN A 109 -2.27 8.86 -1.20
C GLN A 109 -2.26 7.87 -2.37
N ILE A 110 -2.22 6.56 -2.10
CA ILE A 110 -2.31 5.53 -3.14
C ILE A 110 -3.67 5.63 -3.83
N ARG A 111 -4.79 5.65 -3.09
CA ARG A 111 -6.13 5.73 -3.70
C ARG A 111 -6.30 6.97 -4.58
N ASN A 112 -5.78 8.12 -4.16
CA ASN A 112 -5.84 9.35 -4.95
C ASN A 112 -5.03 9.26 -6.26
N ASN A 113 -4.05 8.37 -6.33
CA ASN A 113 -3.28 8.08 -7.54
C ASN A 113 -3.87 6.95 -8.40
N VAL A 114 -4.77 6.12 -7.86
CA VAL A 114 -5.36 4.96 -8.55
C VAL A 114 -6.84 5.21 -8.84
N GLY A 115 -7.11 5.68 -10.06
CA GLY A 115 -8.46 5.94 -10.55
C GLY A 115 -9.26 4.67 -10.84
N ASP A 116 -8.58 3.57 -11.16
CA ASP A 116 -9.20 2.26 -11.34
C ASP A 116 -9.71 1.71 -10.01
N ARG A 117 -11.02 1.42 -9.95
CA ARG A 117 -11.66 0.93 -8.72
C ARG A 117 -11.53 -0.59 -8.55
N ASP A 118 -11.12 -1.31 -9.58
CA ASP A 118 -10.86 -2.75 -9.52
C ASP A 118 -9.50 -3.03 -8.87
N GLN A 119 -8.62 -2.03 -8.83
CA GLN A 119 -7.39 -2.06 -8.04
C GLN A 119 -7.67 -1.68 -6.59
N LEU A 120 -7.40 -2.62 -5.69
CA LEU A 120 -7.68 -2.48 -4.26
C LEU A 120 -6.54 -1.78 -3.52
N ILE A 121 -6.87 -1.06 -2.44
CA ILE A 121 -5.86 -0.44 -1.58
C ILE A 121 -5.91 -1.10 -0.21
N PHE A 122 -4.75 -1.47 0.29
CA PHE A 122 -4.55 -2.14 1.55
C PHE A 122 -3.61 -1.33 2.45
N THR A 123 -3.77 -1.49 3.75
CA THR A 123 -2.89 -0.86 4.75
C THR A 123 -1.53 -1.51 4.82
N GLY A 124 -1.43 -2.78 4.42
CA GLY A 124 -0.33 -3.67 4.81
C GLY A 124 -0.64 -4.33 6.16
N GLY A 125 -0.26 -5.60 6.29
CA GLY A 125 -0.41 -6.36 7.54
C GLY A 125 0.72 -6.06 8.51
N GLY A 126 0.44 -6.06 9.82
CA GLY A 126 1.40 -5.82 10.91
C GLY A 126 1.05 -6.64 12.16
N SER A 127 1.73 -6.42 13.29
CA SER A 127 1.82 -7.31 14.46
C SER A 127 0.47 -7.83 14.95
N ALA A 128 0.12 -9.04 14.50
CA ALA A 128 -1.17 -9.71 14.76
C ALA A 128 -2.45 -8.99 14.22
N ALA A 129 -2.30 -7.95 13.40
CA ALA A 129 -3.40 -7.22 12.76
C ALA A 129 -3.52 -7.58 11.26
N ALA A 130 -4.76 -7.84 10.81
CA ALA A 130 -5.03 -8.16 9.41
C ALA A 130 -4.82 -6.94 8.50
N SER A 131 -4.37 -7.17 7.26
CA SER A 131 -4.38 -6.14 6.22
C SER A 131 -5.83 -5.82 5.82
N ILE A 132 -6.21 -4.54 5.75
CA ILE A 132 -7.60 -4.12 5.52
C ILE A 132 -7.73 -3.51 4.13
N GLN A 133 -8.73 -3.95 3.34
CA GLN A 133 -9.12 -3.28 2.10
C GLN A 133 -9.84 -1.95 2.42
N VAL A 134 -9.37 -0.85 1.83
CA VAL A 134 -9.93 0.48 2.03
C VAL A 134 -11.00 0.79 0.97
N ASN A 135 -12.28 0.76 1.36
CA ASN A 135 -13.42 1.08 0.49
C ASN A 135 -14.25 2.27 1.01
N GLY A 136 -14.42 3.32 0.19
CA GLY A 136 -15.47 4.34 0.33
C GLY A 136 -15.58 4.98 1.74
N PRO A 137 -16.78 5.07 2.35
CA PRO A 137 -16.99 5.65 3.69
C PRO A 137 -16.29 4.86 4.83
N GLY A 138 -15.53 3.81 4.51
CA GLY A 138 -14.76 3.01 5.45
C GLY A 138 -13.53 3.71 6.03
N TRP A 139 -13.29 5.00 5.77
CA TRP A 139 -12.22 5.76 6.45
C TRP A 139 -12.46 5.86 7.96
N ASP A 140 -13.71 6.08 8.38
CA ASP A 140 -14.14 6.06 9.79
C ASP A 140 -14.12 4.62 10.35
N THR A 141 -14.36 3.63 9.50
CA THR A 141 -14.22 2.21 9.84
C THR A 141 -12.75 1.82 10.01
N ILE A 142 -11.82 2.40 9.24
CA ILE A 142 -10.38 2.14 9.36
C ILE A 142 -9.85 2.77 10.64
N SER A 143 -10.19 4.03 10.95
CA SER A 143 -9.77 4.63 12.22
C SER A 143 -10.30 3.83 13.42
N SER A 144 -11.58 3.46 13.42
CA SER A 144 -12.16 2.63 14.50
C SER A 144 -11.67 1.18 14.54
N ALA A 145 -11.36 0.56 13.40
CA ALA A 145 -10.82 -0.80 13.35
C ALA A 145 -9.33 -0.87 13.70
N LEU A 146 -8.57 0.18 13.38
CA LEU A 146 -7.17 0.34 13.80
C LEU A 146 -7.06 0.59 15.31
N GLU A 147 -8.02 1.29 15.93
CA GLU A 147 -8.11 1.47 17.38
C GLU A 147 -8.37 0.15 18.15
N THR A 148 -8.81 -0.92 17.47
CA THR A 148 -9.23 -2.20 18.09
C THR A 148 -8.43 -3.41 17.59
N THR A 149 -7.22 -3.20 17.06
CA THR A 149 -6.33 -4.19 16.38
C THR A 149 -5.81 -5.36 17.25
N ALA A 150 -6.75 -6.18 17.70
CA ALA A 150 -6.64 -7.63 17.77
C ALA A 150 -7.84 -8.32 17.08
N ALA A 151 -8.80 -7.58 16.53
CA ALA A 151 -10.08 -8.12 16.11
C ALA A 151 -10.50 -7.66 14.70
N ILE A 152 -9.79 -8.12 13.66
CA ILE A 152 -10.36 -8.13 12.30
C ILE A 152 -10.19 -9.51 11.68
N SER A 153 -10.70 -10.53 12.38
CA SER A 153 -10.97 -11.84 11.81
C SER A 153 -12.26 -11.88 10.97
N TYR A 154 -12.98 -10.74 10.82
CA TYR A 154 -14.33 -10.69 10.26
C TYR A 154 -14.69 -9.45 9.41
N ALA A 155 -13.74 -8.60 8.99
CA ALA A 155 -14.07 -7.63 7.95
C ALA A 155 -14.37 -8.38 6.66
N ALA A 156 -15.61 -8.27 6.16
CA ALA A 156 -15.98 -8.88 4.89
C ALA A 156 -15.20 -8.18 3.77
N PHE A 157 -14.21 -8.88 3.23
CA PHE A 157 -13.50 -8.44 2.03
C PHE A 157 -14.38 -8.75 0.81
N ASP A 158 -14.75 -7.72 0.05
CA ASP A 158 -15.40 -7.91 -1.24
C ASP A 158 -14.36 -7.71 -2.35
N PHE A 159 -13.93 -8.83 -2.91
CA PHE A 159 -12.97 -8.92 -4.01
C PHE A 159 -13.66 -9.21 -5.36
N THR A 160 -14.99 -9.15 -5.41
CA THR A 160 -15.73 -9.67 -6.57
C THR A 160 -15.41 -8.89 -7.85
N SER A 161 -15.19 -7.57 -7.77
CA SER A 161 -14.79 -6.75 -8.91
C SER A 161 -13.31 -6.92 -9.28
N SER A 162 -12.43 -7.12 -8.30
CA SER A 162 -10.98 -7.24 -8.52
C SER A 162 -10.55 -8.60 -9.06
N LEU A 163 -11.38 -9.64 -8.89
CA LEU A 163 -11.12 -11.01 -9.37
C LEU A 163 -11.64 -11.29 -10.79
N ALA A 164 -12.36 -10.35 -11.42
CA ALA A 164 -12.73 -10.49 -12.82
C ALA A 164 -11.47 -10.47 -13.70
N LEU A 165 -11.23 -11.57 -14.41
CA LEU A 165 -10.18 -11.74 -15.41
C LEU A 165 -10.71 -11.44 -16.81
#